data_AF-A0A3C1PPJ4-F1
#
_entry.id   AF-A0A3C1PPJ4-F1
#
_cell.length_a   1.000
_cell.length_b   1.000
_cell.length_c   1.000
_cell.angle_alpha   90.00
_cell.angle_beta   90.00
_cell.angle_gamma   90.00
#
_symmetry.space_group_name_H-M   'P 1'
#
loop_
_entity.id
_entity.type
_entity.pdbx_description
1 polymer ?
#
loop_
_entity_poly.entity_id
_entity_poly.type
_entity_poly.pdbx_seq_one_letter_code
_entity_poly.pdbx_strand_id
1 'polypeptide(L)' 'MSFFVIILLITAFGFYFESPHGKNFKTSCSECHTSEGWTVDIKNIPFNHSATRMPLRGQHAQTNCKECHTTLIFNEVKTE' A
#
# COMPACT_ATOMS: atom_id res chain seq x y z
N MET A 1 0.05 -38.09 -21.45
CA MET A 1 -0.27 -36.80 -22.13
C MET A 1 -1.14 -35.84 -21.32
N SER A 2 -1.81 -36.26 -20.23
CA SER A 2 -2.71 -35.37 -19.47
C SER A 2 -2.05 -34.61 -18.30
N PHE A 3 -1.04 -35.19 -17.63
CA PHE A 3 -0.40 -34.55 -16.46
C PHE A 3 0.48 -33.32 -16.79
N PHE A 4 1.12 -33.29 -17.97
CA PHE A 4 1.97 -32.16 -18.39
C PHE A 4 1.17 -30.89 -18.70
N VAL A 5 -0.07 -31.02 -19.17
CA VAL A 5 -0.95 -29.89 -19.49
C VAL A 5 -1.50 -29.24 -18.21
N ILE A 6 -1.77 -30.04 -17.18
CA ILE A 6 -2.27 -29.55 -15.88
C ILE A 6 -1.19 -28.76 -15.12
N ILE A 7 0.08 -29.21 -15.19
CA ILE A 7 1.22 -28.46 -14.60
C ILE A 7 1.41 -27.12 -15.32
N LEU A 8 1.25 -27.08 -16.64
CA LEU A 8 1.37 -25.85 -17.44
C LEU A 8 0.31 -24.80 -17.07
N LEU A 9 -0.90 -25.24 -16.73
CA LEU A 9 -2.00 -24.35 -16.30
C LEU A 9 -1.80 -23.81 -14.88
N ILE A 10 -1.22 -24.58 -13.97
CA ILE A 10 -0.87 -24.11 -12.61
C ILE A 10 0.27 -23.09 -12.66
N THR A 11 1.23 -23.25 -13.58
CA THR A 11 2.32 -22.27 -13.77
C THR A 11 1.89 -20.99 -14.50
N ALA A 12 0.81 -21.04 -15.29
CA ALA A 12 0.25 -19.86 -15.97
C ALA A 12 -0.71 -19.04 -15.07
N PHE A 13 -1.22 -19.65 -14.00
CA PHE A 13 -2.03 -19.02 -12.95
C PHE A 13 -1.23 -18.80 -11.66
N GLY A 14 0.07 -18.55 -11.78
CA GLY A 14 0.81 -17.95 -10.68
C GLY A 14 0.18 -16.59 -10.39
N PHE A 15 -0.60 -16.49 -9.31
CA PHE A 15 -1.07 -15.21 -8.79
C PHE A 15 0.16 -14.40 -8.38
N TYR A 16 0.67 -13.59 -9.30
CA TYR A 16 1.65 -12.56 -8.98
C TYR A 16 0.93 -11.55 -8.07
N PHE A 17 1.17 -11.65 -6.77
CA PHE A 17 0.80 -10.59 -5.84
C PHE A 17 1.83 -9.47 -6.00
N GLU A 18 1.61 -8.62 -6.99
CA GLU A 18 2.32 -7.35 -7.09
C GLU A 18 2.04 -6.52 -5.82
N SER A 19 3.08 -5.91 -5.25
CA SER A 19 2.90 -4.98 -4.14
C SER A 19 1.96 -3.85 -4.57
N PRO A 20 0.90 -3.57 -3.80
CA PRO A 20 -0.03 -2.51 -4.14
C PRO A 20 0.58 -1.12 -3.87
N HIS A 21 1.75 -1.06 -3.23
CA HIS A 21 2.58 0.14 -3.08
C HIS A 21 3.45 0.43 -4.32
N GLY A 22 3.26 -0.33 -5.42
CA GLY A 22 4.03 -0.16 -6.65
C GLY A 22 5.43 -0.75 -6.58
N LYS A 23 6.07 -0.88 -7.75
CA LYS A 23 7.36 -1.58 -7.92
C LYS A 23 8.55 -0.85 -7.30
N ASN A 24 8.41 0.46 -7.06
CA ASN A 24 9.50 1.33 -6.61
C ASN A 24 9.37 1.74 -5.13
N PHE A 25 8.50 1.08 -4.36
CA PHE A 25 8.35 1.38 -2.93
C PHE A 25 9.63 1.06 -2.17
N LYS A 26 10.13 2.02 -1.39
CA LYS A 26 11.45 1.94 -0.72
C LYS A 26 11.39 1.66 0.78
N THR A 27 10.24 1.81 1.41
CA THR A 27 10.05 1.62 2.85
C THR A 27 9.90 0.14 3.19
N SER A 28 10.44 -0.32 4.32
CA SER A 28 10.29 -1.73 4.73
C SER A 28 8.83 -2.07 5.01
N CYS A 29 8.37 -3.25 4.58
CA CYS A 29 7.02 -3.73 4.86
C CYS A 29 6.70 -3.73 6.37
N SER A 30 7.70 -4.03 7.20
CA SER A 30 7.58 -4.14 8.66
C SER A 30 7.38 -2.80 9.37
N GLU A 31 7.52 -1.67 8.66
CA GLU A 31 7.25 -0.35 9.25
C GLU A 31 5.74 -0.09 9.41
N CYS A 32 4.91 -0.76 8.61
CA CYS A 32 3.46 -0.60 8.63
C CYS A 32 2.70 -1.91 8.84
N HIS A 33 3.27 -3.04 8.41
CA HIS A 33 2.66 -4.37 8.51
C HIS A 33 3.35 -5.21 9.56
N THR A 34 2.62 -6.18 10.08
CA THR A 34 3.13 -7.11 11.10
C THR A 34 2.99 -8.55 10.63
N SER A 35 3.55 -9.49 11.38
CA SER A 35 3.35 -10.93 11.13
C SER A 35 1.88 -11.35 11.20
N GLU A 36 1.04 -10.57 11.88
CA GLU A 36 -0.39 -10.85 12.06
C GLU A 36 -1.20 -10.50 10.81
N GLY A 37 -0.68 -9.66 9.91
CA GLY A 37 -1.32 -9.41 8.62
C GLY A 37 -0.95 -8.10 7.93
N TRP A 38 -1.66 -7.84 6.84
CA TRP A 38 -1.44 -6.69 5.94
C TRP A 38 -2.40 -5.53 6.17
N THR A 39 -3.39 -5.68 7.06
CA THR A 39 -4.29 -4.58 7.43
C THR A 39 -3.55 -3.60 8.33
N VAL A 40 -3.51 -2.34 7.95
CA VAL A 40 -2.87 -1.28 8.73
C VAL A 40 -3.93 -0.44 9.42
N ASP A 41 -3.74 -0.20 10.73
CA ASP A 41 -4.50 0.83 11.43
C ASP A 41 -3.85 2.19 11.16
N ILE A 42 -4.46 2.97 10.27
CA ILE A 42 -4.00 4.31 9.88
C ILE A 42 -3.84 5.27 11.07
N LYS A 43 -4.50 5.02 12.20
CA LYS A 43 -4.37 5.87 13.40
C LYS A 43 -3.11 5.55 14.21
N ASN A 44 -2.55 4.36 14.02
CA ASN A 44 -1.43 3.82 14.80
C ASN A 44 -0.17 3.59 13.96
N ILE A 45 -0.11 4.08 12.71
CA ILE A 45 1.11 4.06 11.91
C ILE A 45 2.16 4.95 12.58
N PRO A 46 3.43 4.51 12.70
CA PRO A 46 4.53 5.31 13.23
C PRO A 46 4.99 6.39 12.22
N PHE A 47 4.05 7.17 11.69
CA PHE A 47 4.31 8.26 10.76
C PHE A 47 3.84 9.60 11.36
N ASN A 48 4.78 10.52 11.50
CA ASN A 48 4.50 11.83 12.05
C ASN A 48 4.08 12.83 10.94
N HIS A 49 2.78 12.94 10.68
CA HIS A 49 2.22 13.93 9.74
C HIS A 49 2.62 15.38 10.09
N SER A 50 2.85 15.71 11.37
CA SER A 50 3.22 17.07 11.78
C SER A 50 4.63 17.49 11.37
N ALA A 51 5.49 16.52 11.03
CA ALA A 51 6.84 16.77 10.52
C ALA A 51 6.85 17.05 9.00
N THR A 52 5.70 16.92 8.33
CA THR A 52 5.57 17.20 6.89
C THR A 52 5.12 18.63 6.64
N ARG A 53 5.14 19.05 5.37
CA ARG A 53 4.60 20.35 4.94
C ARG A 53 3.07 20.41 4.93
N MET A 54 2.39 19.27 5.13
CA MET A 54 0.93 19.13 5.08
C MET A 54 0.38 18.56 6.40
N PRO A 55 0.45 19.31 7.52
CA PRO A 55 -0.04 18.85 8.80
C PRO A 55 -1.57 18.66 8.79
N LEU A 56 -2.05 17.65 9.52
CA LEU A 56 -3.48 17.38 9.70
C LEU A 56 -4.10 18.38 10.69
N ARG A 57 -4.53 19.54 10.20
CA ARG A 57 -5.21 20.59 10.98
C ARG A 57 -6.52 20.99 10.32
N GLY A 58 -7.50 21.42 11.12
CA GLY A 58 -8.80 21.88 10.62
C GLY A 58 -9.45 20.84 9.71
N GLN A 59 -9.90 21.26 8.53
CA GLN A 59 -10.56 20.39 7.54
C GLN A 59 -9.68 19.22 7.10
N HIS A 60 -8.37 19.41 6.97
CA HIS A 60 -7.46 18.33 6.54
C HIS A 60 -7.47 17.14 7.52
N ALA A 61 -7.72 17.38 8.81
CA ALA A 61 -7.87 16.30 9.79
C ALA A 61 -9.23 15.58 9.73
N GLN A 62 -10.21 16.14 9.02
CA GLN A 62 -11.58 15.61 8.92
C GLN A 62 -11.87 15.00 7.54
N THR A 63 -11.17 15.46 6.50
CA THR A 63 -11.29 14.94 5.14
C THR A 63 -10.74 13.52 5.06
N ASN A 64 -11.38 12.66 4.27
CA ASN A 64 -10.88 11.31 4.02
C ASN A 64 -9.53 11.38 3.30
N CYS A 65 -8.52 10.65 3.79
CA CYS A 65 -7.18 10.65 3.22
C CYS A 65 -7.16 10.31 1.72
N LYS A 66 -8.09 9.46 1.27
CA LYS A 66 -8.19 8.98 -0.12
C LYS A 66 -8.66 10.05 -1.11
N GLU A 67 -9.21 11.16 -0.64
CA GLU A 67 -9.56 12.31 -1.50
C GLU A 67 -8.31 12.89 -2.19
N CYS A 68 -7.12 12.76 -1.57
CA CYS A 68 -5.86 13.21 -2.17
C CYS A 68 -4.85 12.06 -2.37
N HIS A 69 -4.77 11.11 -1.43
CA HIS A 69 -3.91 9.92 -1.53
C HIS A 69 -4.63 8.80 -2.28
N THR A 70 -4.77 8.96 -3.59
CA THR A 70 -5.54 8.03 -4.45
C THR A 70 -4.83 6.70 -4.72
N THR A 71 -3.57 6.58 -4.30
CA THR A 71 -2.78 5.34 -4.40
C THR A 71 -2.28 4.93 -3.01
N LEU A 72 -1.77 3.71 -2.88
CA LEU A 72 -1.11 3.28 -1.64
C LEU A 72 0.32 3.83 -1.50
N ILE A 73 0.79 4.60 -2.48
CA ILE A 73 2.04 5.33 -2.40
C ILE A 73 1.73 6.67 -1.74
N PHE A 74 1.58 6.65 -0.41
CA PHE A 74 1.08 7.81 0.35
C PHE A 74 1.97 9.06 0.26
N ASN A 75 3.25 8.93 -0.08
CA ASN A 75 4.12 10.09 -0.33
C ASN A 75 3.97 10.67 -1.75
N GLU A 76 3.22 10.01 -2.64
CA GLU A 76 2.90 10.47 -3.99
C GLU A 76 1.46 11.02 -4.04
N VAL A 77 1.30 12.27 -3.61
CA VAL A 77 0.09 13.04 -3.91
C VAL A 77 0.31 13.74 -5.24
N LYS A 78 -0.58 13.51 -6.21
CA LYS A 78 -0.61 14.32 -7.43
C LYS A 78 -1.05 15.73 -7.03
N THR A 79 -0.12 16.67 -7.04
CA THR A 79 -0.45 18.08 -7.20
C THR A 79 -0.72 18.27 -8.69
N GLU A 80 -1.89 18.79 -9.05
CA GLU A 80 -2.13 19.28 -10.41
C GLU A 80 -1.01 20.24 -10.85
#